data_AF-A0A6V7VC57-F1
#
_entry.id   AF-A0A6V7VC57-F1
#
_cell.length_a   1.000
_cell.length_b   1.000
_cell.length_c   1.000
_cell.angle_alpha   90.00
_cell.angle_beta   90.00
_cell.angle_gamma   90.00
#
_symmetry.space_group_name_H-M   'P 1'
#
loop_
_entity.id
_entity.type
_entity.pdbx_description
1 polymer ?
#
loop_
_entity_poly.entity_id
_entity_poly.type
_entity_poly.pdbx_seq_one_letter_code
_entity_poly.pdbx_strand_id
1 'polypeptide(L)'
;MLGHGKRDGDFFIVLELGVGNLKNYFNERVKQARNRRAPLNKEGLLILIIREAARALAQFHKYRSHGDIKYENFVVSRDQDQNSDVINVKLIDFNNSLINEVWKLFGTYTLCQLKKIILLIP
;
A
#
# COMPACT_ATOMS: atom_id res chain seq x y z
N MET A 1 -1.60 16.60 -8.35
CA MET A 1 -2.95 17.19 -8.42
C MET A 1 -3.96 16.05 -8.46
N LEU A 2 -4.93 16.02 -7.54
CA LEU A 2 -6.08 15.12 -7.61
C LEU A 2 -7.20 15.86 -8.33
N GLY A 3 -7.77 15.25 -9.37
CA GLY A 3 -8.91 15.80 -10.11
C GLY A 3 -10.02 14.76 -10.20
N HIS A 4 -11.27 15.21 -10.19
CA HIS A 4 -12.41 14.35 -10.46
C HIS A 4 -13.26 14.95 -11.59
N GLY A 5 -13.89 14.08 -12.39
CA GLY A 5 -14.77 14.48 -13.49
C GLY A 5 -15.98 13.57 -13.57
N LYS A 6 -17.06 14.06 -14.16
CA LYS A 6 -18.26 13.27 -14.47
C LYS A 6 -18.62 13.49 -15.94
N ARG A 7 -18.79 12.41 -16.70
CA ARG A 7 -19.24 12.45 -18.11
C ARG A 7 -20.17 11.26 -18.34
N ASP A 8 -21.36 11.51 -18.90
CA ASP A 8 -22.34 10.49 -19.31
C ASP A 8 -22.67 9.42 -18.26
N GLY A 9 -22.67 9.79 -16.98
CA GLY A 9 -22.96 8.88 -15.86
C GLY A 9 -21.73 8.26 -15.20
N ASP A 10 -20.57 8.31 -15.85
CA ASP A 10 -19.32 7.78 -15.34
C ASP A 10 -18.58 8.80 -14.45
N PHE A 11 -17.95 8.27 -13.39
CA PHE A 11 -17.10 9.05 -12.47
C PHE A 11 -15.63 8.72 -12.72
N PHE A 12 -14.83 9.74 -12.95
CA PHE A 12 -13.40 9.60 -13.20
C PHE A 12 -12.62 10.24 -12.07
N ILE A 13 -11.62 9.51 -11.57
CA ILE A 13 -10.62 10.02 -10.64
C ILE A 13 -9.28 10.05 -11.37
N VAL A 14 -8.66 11.22 -11.43
CA VAL A 14 -7.31 11.39 -11.97
C VAL A 14 -6.31 11.20 -10.84
N LEU A 15 -5.51 10.15 -10.94
CA LEU A 15 -4.43 9.82 -10.03
C LEU A 15 -3.08 10.06 -10.70
N GLU A 16 -2.05 10.32 -9.90
CA GLU A 16 -0.69 10.40 -10.40
C GLU A 16 -0.26 9.06 -11.01
N LEU A 17 0.37 9.11 -12.19
CA LEU A 17 0.85 7.93 -12.91
C LEU A 17 2.12 7.36 -12.27
N GLY A 18 2.02 6.14 -11.74
CA GLY A 18 3.18 5.32 -11.41
C GLY A 18 3.81 4.67 -12.66
N VAL A 19 4.95 4.00 -12.45
CA VAL A 19 5.65 3.20 -13.48
C VAL A 19 5.05 1.80 -13.61
N GLY A 20 4.46 1.30 -12.52
CA GLY A 20 3.83 -0.02 -12.44
C GLY A 20 3.72 -0.48 -10.99
N ASN A 21 3.08 -1.64 -10.78
CA ASN A 21 2.98 -2.24 -9.45
C ASN A 21 4.31 -2.88 -8.98
N LEU A 22 4.40 -3.28 -7.71
CA LEU A 22 5.65 -3.82 -7.14
C LEU A 22 6.13 -5.11 -7.83
N LYS A 23 5.21 -5.95 -8.31
CA LYS A 23 5.55 -7.17 -9.06
C LYS A 23 6.19 -6.83 -10.41
N ASN A 24 5.62 -5.87 -11.13
CA ASN A 24 6.19 -5.38 -12.39
C ASN A 24 7.58 -4.78 -12.15
N TYR A 25 7.72 -3.97 -11.10
CA TYR A 25 9.00 -3.37 -10.73
C TYR A 25 10.08 -4.43 -10.44
N PHE A 26 9.77 -5.44 -9.63
CA PHE A 26 10.71 -6.54 -9.34
C PHE A 26 11.13 -7.28 -10.61
N ASN A 27 10.15 -7.65 -11.45
CA ASN A 27 10.40 -8.39 -12.68
C ASN A 27 11.28 -7.59 -13.67
N GLU A 28 11.02 -6.29 -13.81
CA GLU A 28 11.83 -5.42 -14.67
C GLU A 28 13.27 -5.29 -14.17
N ARG A 29 13.48 -5.17 -12.85
CA ARG A 29 14.84 -5.15 -12.27
C ARG A 29 15.59 -6.46 -12.50
N VAL A 30 14.91 -7.61 -12.34
CA VAL A 30 15.48 -8.93 -12.64
C VAL A 30 15.85 -9.05 -14.13
N LYS A 31 14.96 -8.62 -15.02
CA LYS A 31 15.17 -8.62 -16.47
C LYS A 31 16.34 -7.73 -16.88
N GLN A 32 16.43 -6.52 -16.32
CA GLN A 32 17.53 -5.59 -16.59
C GLN A 32 18.89 -6.15 -16.15
N ALA A 33 18.97 -6.75 -14.95
CA ALA A 33 20.20 -7.37 -14.49
C ALA A 33 20.64 -8.53 -15.38
N ARG A 34 19.69 -9.37 -15.81
CA ARG A 34 19.94 -10.45 -16.77
C ARG A 34 20.47 -9.92 -18.10
N ASN A 35 19.84 -8.88 -18.65
CA ASN A 35 20.25 -8.26 -19.91
C ASN A 35 21.64 -7.62 -19.84
N ARG A 36 21.99 -7.04 -18.68
CA ARG A 36 23.30 -6.42 -18.43
C ARG A 36 24.37 -7.42 -17.98
N ARG A 37 24.03 -8.70 -17.82
CA ARG A 37 24.90 -9.74 -17.21
C ARG A 37 25.49 -9.31 -15.87
N ALA A 38 24.76 -8.49 -15.11
CA ALA A 38 25.19 -7.95 -13.83
C ALA A 38 24.63 -8.82 -12.69
N PRO A 39 25.40 -9.07 -11.61
CA PRO A 39 24.88 -9.73 -10.43
C PRO A 39 23.77 -8.86 -9.81
N LEU A 40 22.62 -9.47 -9.53
CA LEU A 40 21.52 -8.84 -8.81
C LEU A 40 21.36 -9.48 -7.44
N ASN A 41 21.50 -8.68 -6.39
CA ASN A 41 21.07 -9.08 -5.06
C ASN A 41 19.52 -9.05 -4.99
N LYS A 42 18.89 -10.19 -5.31
CA LYS A 42 17.43 -10.33 -5.31
C LYS A 42 16.83 -10.13 -3.91
N GLU A 43 17.52 -10.62 -2.88
CA GLU A 43 17.09 -10.47 -1.49
C GLU A 43 17.12 -9.00 -1.07
N GLY A 44 18.22 -8.30 -1.35
CA GLY A 44 18.33 -6.85 -1.10
C GLY A 44 17.24 -6.05 -1.82
N LEU A 45 16.90 -6.43 -3.07
CA LEU A 45 15.80 -5.82 -3.80
C LEU A 45 14.44 -6.07 -3.14
N LEU A 46 14.18 -7.29 -2.66
CA LEU A 46 12.94 -7.60 -1.93
C LEU A 46 12.85 -6.85 -0.60
N ILE A 47 13.95 -6.78 0.16
CA ILE A 47 14.02 -6.01 1.41
C ILE A 47 13.70 -4.54 1.15
N LEU A 48 14.28 -3.95 0.10
CA LEU A 48 14.00 -2.58 -0.32
C LEU A 48 12.50 -2.38 -0.65
N ILE A 49 11.91 -3.31 -1.43
CA ILE A 49 10.50 -3.27 -1.79
C ILE A 49 9.59 -3.32 -0.56
N ILE A 50 9.83 -4.28 0.33
CA ILE A 50 9.05 -4.48 1.54
C ILE A 50 9.17 -3.26 2.47
N ARG A 51 10.39 -2.72 2.63
CA ARG A 51 10.65 -1.56 3.48
C ARG A 51 9.84 -0.34 3.05
N GLU A 52 9.84 -0.02 1.75
CA GLU A 52 9.15 1.18 1.25
C GLU A 52 7.63 0.96 1.17
N ALA A 53 7.16 -0.26 0.88
CA ALA A 53 5.74 -0.61 1.01
C ALA A 53 5.24 -0.46 2.45
N ALA A 54 6.01 -0.95 3.43
CA ALA A 54 5.71 -0.81 4.85
C ALA A 54 5.70 0.67 5.28
N ARG A 55 6.61 1.49 4.75
CA ARG A 55 6.63 2.94 4.99
C ARG A 55 5.36 3.62 4.44
N ALA A 56 4.95 3.30 3.21
CA ALA A 56 3.71 3.83 2.63
C ALA A 56 2.48 3.44 3.46
N LEU A 57 2.42 2.17 3.89
CA LEU A 57 1.34 1.66 4.74
C LEU A 57 1.32 2.35 6.12
N ALA A 58 2.49 2.52 6.74
CA ALA A 58 2.61 3.21 8.03
C ALA A 58 2.13 4.67 7.98
N GLN A 59 2.38 5.36 6.86
CA GLN A 59 1.84 6.71 6.64
C GLN A 59 0.31 6.70 6.56
N PHE A 60 -0.27 5.73 5.84
CA PHE A 60 -1.72 5.59 5.70
C PHE A 60 -2.40 5.23 7.03
N HIS A 61 -1.79 4.32 7.80
CA HIS A 61 -2.27 3.84 9.10
C HIS A 61 -2.39 4.91 10.19
N LYS A 62 -1.78 6.09 9.99
CA LYS A 62 -2.05 7.25 10.84
C LYS A 62 -3.52 7.67 10.83
N TYR A 63 -4.23 7.41 9.73
CA TYR A 63 -5.59 7.92 9.52
C TYR A 63 -6.61 6.82 9.24
N ARG A 64 -6.21 5.76 8.54
CA ARG A 64 -7.12 4.71 8.03
C ARG A 64 -6.42 3.35 7.95
N SER A 65 -7.20 2.27 7.91
CA SER A 65 -6.71 0.91 7.61
C SER A 65 -7.08 0.53 6.17
N HIS A 66 -6.20 -0.16 5.43
CA HIS A 66 -6.38 -0.38 3.98
C HIS A 66 -7.34 -1.52 3.61
N GLY A 67 -7.38 -2.57 4.43
CA GLY A 67 -8.24 -3.75 4.22
C GLY A 67 -7.82 -4.72 3.11
N ASP A 68 -7.05 -4.28 2.11
CA ASP A 68 -6.60 -5.12 0.99
C ASP A 68 -5.11 -4.89 0.67
N ILE A 69 -4.23 -5.56 1.40
CA ILE A 69 -2.76 -5.40 1.28
C ILE A 69 -2.22 -6.49 0.36
N LYS A 70 -1.94 -6.12 -0.90
CA LYS A 70 -1.35 -6.98 -1.93
C LYS A 70 -0.46 -6.17 -2.86
N TYR A 71 0.48 -6.81 -3.55
CA TYR A 71 1.51 -6.11 -4.33
C TYR A 71 0.93 -5.29 -5.50
N GLU A 72 -0.28 -5.60 -5.98
CA GLU A 72 -0.99 -4.84 -7.01
C GLU A 72 -1.46 -3.47 -6.51
N ASN A 73 -1.73 -3.34 -5.22
CA ASN A 73 -2.22 -2.11 -4.59
C ASN A 73 -1.10 -1.15 -4.19
N PHE A 74 0.12 -1.42 -4.63
CA PHE A 74 1.27 -0.55 -4.46
C PHE A 74 1.85 -0.23 -5.83
N VAL A 75 2.06 1.06 -6.10
CA VAL A 75 2.68 1.54 -7.34
C VAL A 75 3.98 2.26 -7.06
N VAL A 76 4.94 2.06 -7.95
CA VAL A 76 6.22 2.76 -7.91
C VAL A 76 6.05 4.11 -8.60
N SER A 77 6.40 5.21 -7.93
CA SER A 77 6.30 6.55 -8.52
C SER A 77 7.28 6.70 -9.69
N ARG A 78 6.86 7.49 -10.70
CA ARG A 78 7.69 7.81 -11.86
C ARG A 78 8.83 8.76 -11.52
N ASP A 79 8.62 9.63 -10.54
CA ASP A 79 9.59 10.64 -10.11
C ASP A 79 10.60 10.03 -9.12
N GLN A 80 11.29 8.96 -9.56
CA GLN A 80 12.43 8.42 -8.83
C GLN A 80 13.72 9.06 -9.30
N ASP A 81 14.53 9.51 -8.34
CA ASP A 81 15.93 9.79 -8.61
C ASP A 81 16.61 8.46 -8.96
N GLN A 82 17.06 8.34 -10.21
CA GLN A 82 17.71 7.14 -10.75
C GLN A 82 19.01 6.79 -10.03
N ASN A 83 19.57 7.74 -9.28
CA ASN A 83 20.79 7.56 -8.50
C ASN A 83 20.53 7.28 -7.01
N SER A 84 19.28 7.20 -6.58
CA SER A 84 18.96 6.93 -5.17
C SER A 84 18.74 5.43 -4.90
N ASP A 85 19.25 4.97 -3.76
CA ASP A 85 18.96 3.62 -3.22
C ASP A 85 17.55 3.52 -2.59
N VAL A 86 16.69 4.49 -2.88
CA VAL A 86 15.35 4.62 -2.32
C VAL A 86 14.33 4.51 -3.44
N ILE A 87 13.38 3.60 -3.30
CA ILE A 87 12.22 3.55 -4.18
C ILE A 87 11.07 4.32 -3.54
N ASN A 88 10.43 5.19 -4.31
CA ASN A 88 9.21 5.85 -3.88
C ASN A 88 8.00 4.96 -4.22
N VAL A 89 7.34 4.44 -3.18
CA VAL A 89 6.18 3.54 -3.28
C VAL A 89 4.93 4.25 -2.78
N LYS A 90 3.84 4.12 -3.53
CA LYS A 90 2.53 4.70 -3.22
C LYS A 90 1.50 3.60 -3.06
N LEU A 91 0.71 3.69 -2.01
CA LEU A 91 -0.45 2.82 -1.78
C LEU A 91 -1.64 3.36 -2.61
N ILE A 92 -2.38 2.46 -3.25
CA ILE A 92 -3.55 2.76 -4.08
C ILE A 92 -4.69 1.77 -3.78
N ASP A 93 -5.85 1.98 -4.39
CA ASP A 93 -7.05 1.14 -4.23
C ASP A 93 -7.61 1.12 -2.81
N PHE A 94 -8.14 2.27 -2.39
CA PHE A 94 -8.69 2.48 -1.05
C PHE A 94 -10.14 1.98 -0.88
N ASN A 95 -10.67 1.18 -1.80
CA ASN A 95 -12.08 0.76 -1.78
C ASN A 95 -12.45 -0.05 -0.52
N ASN A 96 -11.50 -0.84 -0.02
CA ASN A 96 -11.67 -1.65 1.19
C ASN A 96 -11.16 -0.95 2.47
N SER A 97 -10.88 0.36 2.40
CA SER A 97 -10.29 1.08 3.53
C SER A 97 -11.31 1.50 4.58
N LEU A 98 -10.93 1.37 5.86
CA LEU A 98 -11.74 1.76 7.02
C LEU A 98 -11.15 2.98 7.72
N ILE A 99 -12.00 3.89 8.18
CA ILE A 99 -11.59 5.08 8.94
C ILE A 99 -11.33 4.69 10.40
N ASN A 100 -10.21 5.14 10.97
CA ASN A 100 -9.78 4.73 12.32
C ASN A 100 -10.76 5.10 13.46
N GLU A 101 -11.66 6.08 13.28
CA GLU A 101 -12.71 6.39 14.26
C GLU A 101 -13.73 5.25 14.42
N VAL A 102 -14.00 4.54 13.33
CA VAL A 102 -14.86 3.35 13.31
C VAL A 102 -14.19 2.18 14.06
N TRP A 103 -12.86 2.09 14.03
CA TRP A 103 -12.09 1.12 14.81
C TRP A 103 -12.15 1.35 16.32
N LYS A 104 -12.12 2.61 16.77
CA LYS A 104 -12.32 2.91 18.20
C LYS A 104 -13.71 2.48 18.68
N LEU A 105 -14.73 2.69 17.85
CA LEU A 105 -16.08 2.20 18.13
C LEU A 105 -16.10 0.66 18.18
N PHE A 106 -15.68 -0.06 17.15
CA PHE A 106 -15.73 -1.53 17.15
C PHE A 106 -14.80 -2.21 18.18
N GLY A 107 -13.64 -1.62 18.48
CA GLY A 107 -12.74 -2.11 19.52
C GLY A 107 -13.32 -1.95 20.93
N THR A 108 -14.08 -0.87 21.19
CA THR A 108 -14.80 -0.74 22.47
C THR A 108 -16.02 -1.67 22.54
N TYR A 109 -16.73 -1.91 21.44
CA TYR A 109 -17.85 -2.86 21.42
C TYR A 109 -17.41 -4.30 21.69
N THR A 110 -16.29 -4.75 21.12
CA THR A 110 -15.76 -6.10 21.37
C THR A 110 -15.21 -6.27 22.79
N LEU A 111 -14.53 -5.26 23.35
CA LEU A 111 -14.09 -5.25 24.76
C LEU A 111 -15.28 -5.21 25.75
N CYS A 112 -16.37 -4.51 25.42
CA CYS A 112 -17.57 -4.44 26.26
C CYS A 112 -18.36 -5.78 26.25
N GLN A 113 -18.38 -6.48 25.11
CA GLN A 113 -18.96 -7.84 25.00
C GLN A 113 -18.11 -8.88 25.75
N LEU A 114 -16.77 -8.82 25.64
CA LEU A 114 -15.86 -9.70 26.39
C LEU A 114 -15.93 -9.48 27.91
N LYS A 115 -16.07 -8.23 28.38
CA LYS A 115 -16.29 -7.95 29.81
C LYS A 115 -17.63 -8.49 30.32
N LYS A 116 -18.69 -8.49 29.50
CA LYS A 116 -19.97 -9.12 29.85
C LYS A 116 -19.88 -10.65 29.94
N ILE A 117 -19.08 -11.29 29.08
CA ILE A 117 -18.86 -12.74 29.12
C ILE A 117 -18.02 -13.14 30.33
N ILE A 118 -16.97 -12.38 30.68
CA ILE A 118 -16.10 -12.68 31.83
C ILE A 118 -16.82 -12.47 33.18
N LEU A 119 -17.85 -11.59 33.25
CA LEU A 119 -18.68 -11.39 34.45
C LEU A 119 -19.86 -12.38 34.57
N LEU A 120 -20.03 -13.32 33.63
CA LEU A 120 -21.09 -14.33 33.61
C LEU A 120 -20.55 -15.77 33.77
N ILE A 121 -19.26 -15.93 34.07
CA ILE A 121 -18.67 -17.20 34.49
C ILE A 121 -18.63 -17.17 36.02
N PRO A 122 -19.38 -18.03 36.73
CA PRO A 122 -19.36 -18.11 38.20
C PRO A 122 -17.99 -18.55 38.74
#